data_AF-A0A7V9BPJ6-F1
#
_entry.id   AF-A0A7V9BPJ6-F1
#
_cell.length_a   1.000
_cell.length_b   1.000
_cell.length_c   1.000
_cell.angle_alpha   90.00
_cell.angle_beta   90.00
_cell.angle_gamma   90.00
#
_symmetry.space_group_name_H-M   'P 1'
#
loop_
_entity.id
_entity.type
_entity.pdbx_description
1 polymer ?
#
loop_
_entity_poly.entity_id
_entity_poly.type
_entity_poly.pdbx_seq_one_letter_code
_entity_poly.pdbx_strand_id
1 'polypeptide(L)'
;MTRTLPFGLLGCLLAAGSAVSACGAESPGDTSAATAWADKACGSIVQLQDLKNRQPTIELTDLAAAKRSISTFYGEAVAATDRGLGELAAAGQPPLANGADAASKFKSLLDQVRAAAVDAKDKIDAADPRDPKRFSATLTDIATALGINLQKATSAITELNSNREFRVAAATAPKCQQLQAPPTTGVSPSR
;
A
#
# COMPACT_ATOMS: atom_id res chain seq x y z
N MET A 1 23.08 53.09 -28.88
CA MET A 1 24.44 53.28 -28.32
C MET A 1 25.11 51.93 -28.27
N THR A 2 25.96 51.69 -29.26
CA THR A 2 26.69 50.46 -29.52
C THR A 2 27.97 50.50 -28.70
N ARG A 3 28.25 49.46 -27.90
CA ARG A 3 29.54 49.27 -27.24
C ARG A 3 30.09 47.89 -27.60
N THR A 4 30.78 47.87 -28.72
CA THR A 4 31.80 46.90 -29.12
C THR A 4 33.10 47.21 -28.36
N LEU A 5 33.83 46.16 -27.94
CA LEU A 5 35.28 46.13 -27.63
C LEU A 5 35.68 44.67 -27.27
N PRO A 6 36.95 44.24 -27.41
CA PRO A 6 37.42 43.56 -28.62
C PRO A 6 38.02 42.16 -28.38
N PHE A 7 38.28 41.50 -29.51
CA PHE A 7 39.11 40.32 -29.72
C PHE A 7 40.36 40.27 -28.82
N GLY A 8 40.44 39.22 -28.00
CA GLY A 8 41.68 38.71 -27.41
C GLY A 8 41.92 37.29 -27.91
N LEU A 9 42.66 37.16 -29.00
CA LEU A 9 43.28 35.92 -29.47
C LEU A 9 44.39 35.53 -28.48
N LEU A 10 44.16 34.50 -27.67
CA LEU A 10 45.25 33.73 -27.06
C LEU A 10 44.87 32.25 -27.13
N GLY A 11 45.59 31.53 -27.99
CA GLY A 11 45.43 30.10 -28.16
C GLY A 11 45.81 29.33 -26.90
N CYS A 12 44.96 28.38 -26.53
CA CYS A 12 45.34 27.30 -25.62
C CYS A 12 45.13 25.98 -26.37
N LEU A 13 46.23 25.22 -26.40
CA LEU A 13 46.41 23.93 -27.04
C LEU A 13 45.32 22.91 -26.67
N LEU A 14 45.13 21.96 -27.59
CA LEU A 14 44.34 20.75 -27.40
C LEU A 14 44.66 20.06 -26.06
N ALA A 15 43.63 19.93 -25.24
CA ALA A 15 43.43 18.80 -24.34
C ALA A 15 41.94 18.43 -24.38
N ALA A 16 41.66 17.27 -24.97
CA ALA A 16 40.35 16.64 -24.94
C ALA A 16 40.03 16.25 -23.49
N GLY A 17 38.89 16.75 -22.99
CA GLY A 17 38.44 16.52 -21.63
C GLY A 17 37.27 17.42 -21.34
N SER A 18 36.13 17.13 -21.96
CA SER A 18 34.88 17.85 -21.78
C SER A 18 34.58 18.02 -20.30
N ALA A 19 34.50 19.27 -19.85
CA ALA A 19 33.86 19.62 -18.61
C ALA A 19 32.42 19.12 -18.65
N VAL A 20 32.02 18.38 -17.62
CA VAL A 20 30.64 18.43 -17.16
C VAL A 20 30.71 18.68 -15.67
N SER A 21 30.49 19.94 -15.31
CA SER A 21 30.04 20.30 -13.98
C SER A 21 28.88 19.38 -13.64
N ALA A 22 29.06 18.50 -12.66
CA ALA A 22 28.00 17.68 -12.09
C ALA A 22 27.05 18.61 -11.32
N CYS A 23 26.25 19.37 -12.08
CA CYS A 23 24.96 19.83 -11.63
C CYS A 23 24.18 18.57 -11.28
N GLY A 24 23.77 18.44 -10.03
CA GLY A 24 22.85 17.39 -9.60
C GLY A 24 21.53 17.56 -10.36
N ALA A 25 21.48 17.01 -11.57
CA ALA A 25 20.24 16.76 -12.26
C ALA A 25 19.62 15.55 -11.53
N GLU A 26 18.73 15.85 -10.61
CA GLU A 26 17.74 14.89 -10.13
C GLU A 26 17.06 14.31 -11.38
N SER A 27 17.47 13.10 -11.76
CA SER A 27 16.91 12.44 -12.92
C SER A 27 15.42 12.26 -12.66
N PRO A 28 14.53 12.68 -13.58
CA PRO A 28 13.15 12.25 -13.53
C PRO A 28 13.20 10.72 -13.45
N GLY A 29 12.62 10.14 -12.40
CA GLY A 29 12.54 8.69 -12.29
C GLY A 29 11.98 8.12 -13.59
N ASP A 30 12.55 7.02 -14.08
CA ASP A 30 11.99 6.34 -15.24
C ASP A 30 10.53 5.98 -14.90
N THR A 31 9.59 6.70 -15.52
CA THR A 31 8.15 6.58 -15.26
C THR A 31 7.69 5.11 -15.38
N SER A 32 8.37 4.30 -16.20
CA SER A 32 8.09 2.87 -16.33
C SER A 32 8.49 2.07 -15.10
N ALA A 33 9.67 2.35 -14.52
CA ALA A 33 10.16 1.70 -13.31
C ALA A 33 9.36 2.14 -12.06
N ALA A 34 9.00 3.43 -12.00
CA ALA A 34 8.10 3.97 -11.00
C ALA A 34 6.70 3.31 -11.04
N THR A 35 6.14 3.16 -12.25
CA THR A 35 4.87 2.46 -12.46
C THR A 35 4.96 0.99 -12.06
N ALA A 36 6.03 0.30 -12.44
CA ALA A 36 6.24 -1.11 -12.08
C ALA A 36 6.36 -1.31 -10.56
N TRP A 37 7.04 -0.39 -9.86
CA TRP A 37 7.10 -0.43 -8.40
C TRP A 37 5.72 -0.17 -7.78
N ALA A 38 5.01 0.86 -8.25
CA ALA A 38 3.66 1.16 -7.77
C ALA A 38 2.69 -0.01 -7.98
N ASP A 39 2.79 -0.71 -9.12
CA ASP A 39 2.00 -1.92 -9.40
C ASP A 39 2.26 -3.04 -8.40
N LYS A 40 3.54 -3.31 -8.07
CA LYS A 40 3.90 -4.28 -7.02
C LYS A 40 3.42 -3.84 -5.64
N ALA A 41 3.58 -2.56 -5.29
CA ALA A 41 3.14 -2.02 -4.01
C ALA A 41 1.61 -2.13 -3.84
N CYS A 42 0.83 -1.78 -4.87
CA CYS A 42 -0.62 -1.99 -4.85
C CYS A 42 -1.00 -3.48 -4.89
N GLY A 43 -0.25 -4.30 -5.64
CA GLY A 43 -0.41 -5.75 -5.69
C GLY A 43 -0.32 -6.41 -4.31
N SER A 44 0.57 -5.91 -3.46
CA SER A 44 0.75 -6.38 -2.08
C SER A 44 -0.49 -6.23 -1.19
N ILE A 45 -1.46 -5.39 -1.59
CA ILE A 45 -2.70 -5.12 -0.86
C ILE A 45 -3.93 -5.74 -1.55
N VAL A 46 -3.84 -6.13 -2.82
CA VAL A 46 -4.99 -6.68 -3.58
C VAL A 46 -5.61 -7.89 -2.88
N GLN A 47 -4.80 -8.80 -2.34
CA GLN A 47 -5.32 -9.96 -1.64
C GLN A 47 -6.08 -9.61 -0.35
N LEU A 48 -5.70 -8.51 0.31
CA LEU A 48 -6.42 -7.99 1.47
C LEU A 48 -7.77 -7.41 1.05
N GLN A 49 -7.85 -6.73 -0.10
CA GLN A 49 -9.13 -6.28 -0.64
C GLN A 49 -10.03 -7.45 -1.03
N ASP A 50 -9.48 -8.48 -1.69
CA ASP A 50 -10.23 -9.68 -2.06
C ASP A 50 -10.73 -10.43 -0.82
N LEU A 51 -9.90 -10.52 0.23
CA LEU A 51 -10.31 -11.11 1.50
C LEU A 51 -11.42 -10.30 2.17
N LYS A 52 -11.31 -8.96 2.20
CA LYS A 52 -12.36 -8.07 2.71
C LYS A 52 -13.69 -8.31 1.99
N ASN A 53 -13.66 -8.48 0.67
CA ASN A 53 -14.85 -8.75 -0.14
C ASN A 53 -15.46 -10.13 0.14
N ARG A 54 -14.68 -11.08 0.68
CA ARG A 54 -15.10 -12.42 1.12
C ARG A 54 -15.32 -12.50 2.64
N GLN A 55 -15.45 -11.37 3.32
CA GLN A 55 -15.74 -11.37 4.76
C GLN A 55 -16.98 -12.22 5.05
N PRO A 56 -16.89 -13.18 5.99
CA PRO A 56 -18.01 -14.08 6.26
C PRO A 56 -19.17 -13.32 6.92
N THR A 57 -20.40 -13.67 6.53
CA THR A 57 -21.58 -13.34 7.33
C THR A 57 -21.51 -14.13 8.64
N ILE A 58 -21.62 -13.43 9.77
CA ILE A 58 -21.52 -14.05 11.09
C ILE A 58 -22.92 -14.31 11.63
N GLU A 59 -23.28 -15.58 11.72
CA GLU A 59 -24.51 -16.04 12.36
C GLU A 59 -24.28 -16.23 13.86
N LEU A 60 -24.96 -15.45 14.70
CA LEU A 60 -24.81 -15.50 16.16
C LEU A 60 -25.70 -16.57 16.83
N THR A 61 -26.39 -17.39 16.04
CA THR A 61 -27.21 -18.52 16.51
C THR A 61 -26.35 -19.74 16.89
N ASP A 62 -25.15 -19.88 16.31
CA ASP A 62 -24.13 -20.85 16.70
C ASP A 62 -22.80 -20.13 16.95
N LEU A 63 -22.53 -19.79 18.21
CA LEU A 63 -21.34 -19.04 18.60
C LEU A 63 -20.05 -19.84 18.44
N ALA A 64 -20.11 -21.17 18.48
CA ALA A 64 -18.93 -22.01 18.24
C ALA A 64 -18.56 -22.01 16.74
N ALA A 65 -19.56 -22.04 15.85
CA ALA A 65 -19.34 -21.85 14.42
C ALA A 65 -18.87 -20.43 14.09
N ALA A 66 -19.50 -19.40 14.70
CA ALA A 66 -19.08 -18.01 14.54
C ALA A 66 -17.62 -17.81 14.94
N LYS A 67 -17.22 -18.29 16.13
CA LYS A 67 -15.84 -18.25 16.62
C LYS A 67 -14.85 -18.82 15.60
N ARG A 68 -15.13 -20.02 15.08
CA ARG A 68 -14.27 -20.68 14.09
C ARG A 68 -14.18 -19.88 12.79
N SER A 69 -15.31 -19.40 12.27
CA SER A 69 -15.36 -18.62 11.03
C SER A 69 -14.53 -17.34 11.13
N ILE A 70 -14.70 -16.60 12.22
CA ILE A 70 -13.98 -15.34 12.48
C ILE A 70 -12.48 -15.60 12.69
N SER A 71 -12.13 -16.64 13.45
CA SER A 71 -10.73 -17.03 13.68
C SER A 71 -10.02 -17.41 12.38
N THR A 72 -10.68 -18.18 11.51
CA THR A 72 -10.17 -18.52 10.18
C THR A 72 -10.00 -17.28 9.33
N PHE A 73 -10.99 -16.39 9.29
CA PHE A 73 -10.93 -15.16 8.51
C PHE A 73 -9.73 -14.27 8.91
N TYR A 74 -9.51 -14.06 10.21
CA TYR A 74 -8.34 -13.28 10.65
C TYR A 74 -7.02 -14.03 10.43
N GLY A 75 -7.02 -15.37 10.50
CA GLY A 75 -5.86 -16.18 10.09
C GLY A 75 -5.49 -15.97 8.61
N GLU A 76 -6.49 -15.96 7.71
CA GLU A 76 -6.29 -15.63 6.30
C GLU A 76 -5.78 -14.19 6.11
N ALA A 77 -6.26 -13.25 6.92
CA ALA A 77 -5.81 -11.85 6.86
C ALA A 77 -4.34 -11.70 7.27
N VAL A 78 -3.89 -12.41 8.31
CA VAL A 78 -2.47 -12.45 8.70
C VAL A 78 -1.63 -13.01 7.55
N ALA A 79 -2.01 -14.15 6.98
CA ALA A 79 -1.27 -14.79 5.89
C ALA A 79 -1.21 -13.92 4.62
N ALA A 80 -2.32 -13.27 4.25
CA ALA A 80 -2.36 -12.34 3.12
C ALA A 80 -1.45 -11.13 3.35
N THR A 81 -1.42 -10.60 4.58
CA THR A 81 -0.56 -9.46 4.91
C THR A 81 0.92 -9.85 4.93
N ASP A 82 1.26 -11.03 5.44
CA ASP A 82 2.63 -11.57 5.41
C ASP A 82 3.14 -11.73 3.98
N ARG A 83 2.28 -12.22 3.07
CA ARG A 83 2.60 -12.28 1.64
C ARG A 83 2.82 -10.89 1.06
N GLY A 84 1.93 -9.93 1.36
CA GLY A 84 2.07 -8.55 0.92
C GLY A 84 3.38 -7.90 1.38
N LEU A 85 3.77 -8.11 2.65
CA LEU A 85 5.05 -7.64 3.17
C LEU A 85 6.25 -8.23 2.41
N GLY A 86 6.18 -9.53 2.07
CA GLY A 86 7.18 -10.19 1.25
C GLY A 86 7.25 -9.63 -0.18
N GLU A 87 6.11 -9.41 -0.82
CA GLU A 87 6.02 -8.83 -2.16
C GLU A 87 6.55 -7.39 -2.21
N LEU A 88 6.21 -6.58 -1.20
CA LEU A 88 6.72 -5.22 -1.06
C LEU A 88 8.24 -5.21 -0.82
N ALA A 89 8.75 -6.10 0.02
CA ALA A 89 10.19 -6.23 0.25
C ALA A 89 10.92 -6.64 -1.05
N ALA A 90 10.36 -7.57 -1.82
CA ALA A 90 10.88 -7.99 -3.12
C ALA A 90 10.78 -6.90 -4.21
N ALA A 91 9.88 -5.92 -4.06
CA ALA A 91 9.81 -4.77 -4.95
C ALA A 91 11.01 -3.81 -4.77
N GLY A 92 11.66 -3.84 -3.61
CA GLY A 92 12.81 -2.99 -3.31
C GLY A 92 12.45 -1.52 -3.12
N GLN A 93 13.46 -0.65 -3.21
CA GLN A 93 13.25 0.80 -3.12
C GLN A 93 12.55 1.34 -4.37
N PRO A 94 11.58 2.26 -4.24
CA PRO A 94 10.95 2.85 -5.40
C PRO A 94 11.93 3.80 -6.10
N PRO A 95 11.97 3.80 -7.43
CA PRO A 95 12.71 4.79 -8.21
C PRO A 95 11.89 6.09 -8.30
N LEU A 96 11.54 6.66 -7.14
CA LEU A 96 10.74 7.88 -6.96
C LEU A 96 11.49 8.83 -6.02
N ALA A 97 11.29 10.14 -6.18
CA ALA A 97 11.69 11.11 -5.18
C ALA A 97 10.97 10.81 -3.85
N ASN A 98 11.74 10.71 -2.76
CA ASN A 98 11.28 10.23 -1.45
C ASN A 98 10.69 8.81 -1.47
N GLY A 99 11.15 7.95 -2.39
CA GLY A 99 10.70 6.56 -2.49
C GLY A 99 10.91 5.76 -1.21
N ALA A 100 12.00 5.99 -0.48
CA ALA A 100 12.23 5.32 0.80
C ALA A 100 11.08 5.57 1.81
N ASP A 101 10.58 6.80 1.88
CA ASP A 101 9.46 7.16 2.75
C ASP A 101 8.16 6.51 2.28
N ALA A 102 7.94 6.45 0.97
CA ALA A 102 6.76 5.78 0.39
C ALA A 102 6.76 4.28 0.73
N ALA A 103 7.89 3.59 0.52
CA ALA A 103 8.03 2.17 0.85
C ALA A 103 7.86 1.92 2.36
N SER A 104 8.43 2.79 3.21
CA SER A 104 8.29 2.72 4.67
C SER A 104 6.83 2.85 5.11
N LYS A 105 6.09 3.80 4.52
CA LYS A 105 4.64 3.99 4.80
C LYS A 105 3.81 2.79 4.35
N PHE A 106 4.07 2.22 3.17
CA PHE A 106 3.41 0.99 2.71
C PHE A 106 3.71 -0.18 3.64
N LYS A 107 4.96 -0.34 4.07
CA LYS A 107 5.34 -1.39 5.01
C LYS A 107 4.63 -1.21 6.35
N SER A 108 4.64 0.02 6.89
CA SER A 108 3.98 0.33 8.15
C SER A 108 2.47 0.07 8.09
N LEU A 109 1.83 0.38 6.97
CA LEU A 109 0.43 0.08 6.72
C LEU A 109 0.17 -1.43 6.81
N LEU A 110 0.95 -2.24 6.09
CA LEU A 110 0.84 -3.70 6.13
C LEU A 110 1.13 -4.24 7.55
N ASP A 111 2.18 -3.78 8.23
CA ASP A 111 2.48 -4.20 9.61
C ASP A 111 1.30 -3.91 10.56
N GLN A 112 0.66 -2.74 10.43
CA GLN A 112 -0.50 -2.36 11.24
C GLN A 112 -1.72 -3.25 10.96
N VAL A 113 -2.01 -3.54 9.68
CA VAL A 113 -3.09 -4.47 9.31
C VAL A 113 -2.83 -5.86 9.87
N ARG A 114 -1.58 -6.34 9.77
CA ARG A 114 -1.16 -7.63 10.32
C ARG A 114 -1.38 -7.67 11.82
N ALA A 115 -0.89 -6.67 12.55
CA ALA A 115 -1.01 -6.61 14.00
C ALA A 115 -2.48 -6.59 14.45
N ALA A 116 -3.32 -5.83 13.76
CA ALA A 116 -4.75 -5.78 14.06
C ALA A 116 -5.46 -7.13 13.76
N ALA A 117 -5.07 -7.83 12.70
CA ALA A 117 -5.60 -9.16 12.38
C ALA A 117 -5.16 -10.21 13.42
N VAL A 118 -3.90 -10.18 13.87
CA VAL A 118 -3.40 -11.05 14.95
C VAL A 118 -4.18 -10.79 16.25
N ASP A 119 -4.28 -9.53 16.68
CA ASP A 119 -5.01 -9.18 17.90
C ASP A 119 -6.49 -9.60 17.84
N ALA A 120 -7.15 -9.40 16.70
CA ALA A 120 -8.53 -9.84 16.50
C ALA A 120 -8.67 -11.38 16.55
N LYS A 121 -7.72 -12.10 15.94
CA LYS A 121 -7.66 -13.56 15.99
C LYS A 121 -7.47 -14.06 17.43
N ASP A 122 -6.52 -13.48 18.16
CA ASP A 122 -6.23 -13.90 19.52
C ASP A 122 -7.42 -13.65 20.46
N LYS A 123 -8.08 -12.50 20.32
CA LYS A 123 -9.30 -12.17 21.08
C LYS A 123 -10.44 -13.14 20.80
N ILE A 124 -10.68 -13.48 19.53
CA ILE A 124 -11.76 -14.42 19.20
C ILE A 124 -11.42 -15.85 19.63
N ASP A 125 -10.15 -16.26 19.53
CA ASP A 125 -9.67 -17.56 19.97
C ASP A 125 -9.75 -17.71 21.49
N ALA A 126 -9.62 -16.62 22.24
CA ALA A 126 -9.80 -16.59 23.68
C ALA A 126 -11.28 -16.51 24.13
N ALA A 127 -12.21 -16.08 23.27
CA ALA A 127 -13.61 -15.89 23.63
C ALA A 127 -14.33 -17.21 23.95
N ASP A 128 -15.15 -17.26 25.01
CA ASP A 128 -15.97 -18.43 25.32
C ASP A 128 -17.30 -18.38 24.54
N PRO A 129 -17.55 -19.31 23.59
CA PRO A 129 -18.81 -19.32 22.84
C PRO A 129 -20.02 -19.74 23.69
N ARG A 130 -19.82 -20.15 24.95
CA ARG A 130 -20.91 -20.48 25.89
C ARG A 130 -21.38 -19.27 26.71
N ASP A 131 -20.71 -18.12 26.58
CA ASP A 131 -21.14 -16.84 27.16
C ASP A 131 -21.49 -15.85 26.03
N PRO A 132 -22.74 -15.85 25.55
CA PRO A 132 -23.15 -14.99 24.44
C PRO A 132 -22.93 -13.50 24.68
N LYS A 133 -23.05 -13.05 25.93
CA LYS A 133 -22.89 -11.65 26.28
C LYS A 133 -21.42 -11.25 26.17
N ARG A 134 -20.50 -12.03 26.74
CA ARG A 134 -19.06 -11.77 26.59
C ARG A 134 -18.60 -11.93 25.15
N PHE A 135 -19.09 -12.95 24.44
CA PHE A 135 -18.75 -13.15 23.04
C PHE A 135 -19.13 -11.93 22.18
N SER A 136 -20.35 -11.41 22.36
CA SER A 136 -20.82 -10.21 21.65
C SER A 136 -20.01 -8.95 22.00
N ALA A 137 -19.61 -8.81 23.27
CA ALA A 137 -18.72 -7.73 23.69
C ALA A 137 -17.34 -7.84 23.01
N THR A 138 -16.75 -9.05 22.96
CA THR A 138 -15.49 -9.28 22.24
C THR A 138 -15.59 -8.90 20.77
N LEU A 139 -16.70 -9.24 20.08
CA LEU A 139 -16.90 -8.85 18.68
C LEU A 139 -16.94 -7.33 18.50
N THR A 140 -17.60 -6.63 19.44
CA THR A 140 -17.68 -5.17 19.44
C THR A 140 -16.30 -4.54 19.63
N ASP A 141 -15.52 -5.04 20.59
CA ASP A 141 -14.16 -4.56 20.87
C ASP A 141 -13.24 -4.75 19.66
N ILE A 142 -13.33 -5.91 19.00
CA ILE A 142 -12.61 -6.19 17.75
C ILE A 142 -13.03 -5.19 16.66
N ALA A 143 -14.34 -5.00 16.45
CA ALA A 143 -14.84 -4.09 15.43
C ALA A 143 -14.40 -2.64 15.67
N THR A 144 -14.44 -2.16 16.91
CA THR A 144 -13.98 -0.82 17.29
C THR A 144 -12.48 -0.66 17.04
N ALA A 145 -11.67 -1.62 17.47
CA ALA A 145 -10.21 -1.57 17.26
C ALA A 145 -9.86 -1.58 15.77
N LEU A 146 -10.52 -2.43 14.97
CA LEU A 146 -10.34 -2.47 13.51
C LEU A 146 -10.78 -1.17 12.85
N GLY A 147 -11.90 -0.59 13.27
CA GLY A 147 -12.36 0.71 12.78
C GLY A 147 -11.32 1.81 12.97
N ILE A 148 -10.72 1.90 14.16
CA ILE A 148 -9.65 2.87 14.45
C ILE A 148 -8.43 2.64 13.54
N ASN A 149 -8.00 1.39 13.36
CA ASN A 149 -6.85 1.06 12.51
C ASN A 149 -7.14 1.35 11.02
N LEU A 150 -8.36 1.10 10.55
CA LEU A 150 -8.77 1.40 9.18
C LEU A 150 -8.77 2.91 8.90
N GLN A 151 -9.15 3.74 9.87
CA GLN A 151 -9.07 5.19 9.74
C GLN A 151 -7.61 5.65 9.59
N LYS A 152 -6.70 5.12 10.42
CA LYS A 152 -5.25 5.42 10.31
C LYS A 152 -4.68 4.97 8.97
N ALA A 153 -5.04 3.76 8.53
CA ALA A 153 -4.66 3.23 7.22
C ALA A 153 -5.12 4.15 6.08
N THR A 154 -6.38 4.61 6.13
CA THR A 154 -6.95 5.54 5.15
C THR A 154 -6.15 6.85 5.13
N SER A 155 -5.84 7.42 6.29
CA SER A 155 -5.02 8.64 6.38
C SER A 155 -3.62 8.45 5.77
N ALA A 156 -2.96 7.32 6.03
CA ALA A 156 -1.64 7.02 5.45
C ALA A 156 -1.69 6.89 3.92
N ILE A 157 -2.74 6.26 3.38
CA ILE A 157 -2.96 6.17 1.93
C ILE A 157 -3.23 7.55 1.32
N THR A 158 -4.03 8.38 1.98
CA THR A 158 -4.27 9.78 1.54
C THR A 158 -2.97 10.58 1.52
N GLU A 159 -2.13 10.44 2.54
CA GLU A 159 -0.83 11.11 2.60
C GLU A 159 0.10 10.63 1.47
N LEU A 160 0.15 9.32 1.20
CA LEU A 160 0.91 8.77 0.07
C LEU A 160 0.42 9.33 -1.28
N ASN A 161 -0.89 9.40 -1.49
CA ASN A 161 -1.49 9.95 -2.71
C ASN A 161 -1.27 11.45 -2.90
N SER A 162 -0.85 12.18 -1.85
CA SER A 162 -0.46 13.58 -1.97
C SER A 162 0.84 13.76 -2.75
N ASN A 163 1.75 12.76 -2.73
CA ASN A 163 2.96 12.75 -3.54
C ASN A 163 2.60 12.65 -5.04
N ARG A 164 2.99 13.67 -5.82
CA ARG A 164 2.66 13.77 -7.24
C ARG A 164 3.24 12.62 -8.06
N GLU A 165 4.49 12.26 -7.81
CA GLU A 165 5.20 11.24 -8.59
C GLU A 165 4.60 9.86 -8.34
N PHE A 166 4.35 9.52 -7.08
CA PHE A 166 3.62 8.29 -6.72
C PHE A 166 2.22 8.27 -7.33
N ARG A 167 1.48 9.38 -7.27
CA ARG A 167 0.13 9.46 -7.86
C ARG A 167 0.13 9.24 -9.37
N VAL A 168 1.12 9.78 -10.09
CA VAL A 168 1.28 9.56 -11.54
C VAL A 168 1.59 8.09 -11.83
N ALA A 169 2.54 7.50 -11.11
CA ALA A 169 2.90 6.08 -11.27
C ALA A 169 1.72 5.14 -10.94
N ALA A 170 0.98 5.43 -9.86
CA ALA A 170 -0.18 4.66 -9.43
C ALA A 170 -1.35 4.78 -10.43
N ALA A 171 -1.52 5.93 -11.09
CA ALA A 171 -2.58 6.13 -12.08
C ALA A 171 -2.42 5.23 -13.32
N THR A 172 -1.20 4.79 -13.63
CA THR A 172 -0.89 3.91 -14.77
C THR A 172 -0.60 2.47 -14.36
N ALA A 173 -0.56 2.17 -13.05
CA ALA A 173 -0.32 0.84 -12.52
C ALA A 173 -1.63 0.02 -12.46
N PRO A 174 -1.74 -1.11 -13.21
CA PRO A 174 -2.97 -1.90 -13.27
C PRO A 174 -3.51 -2.36 -11.91
N LYS A 175 -2.64 -2.80 -10.99
CA LYS A 175 -3.04 -3.22 -9.64
C LYS A 175 -3.55 -2.06 -8.81
N CYS A 176 -3.00 -0.86 -8.96
CA CYS A 176 -3.53 0.32 -8.27
C CYS A 176 -4.91 0.72 -8.82
N GLN A 177 -5.11 0.62 -10.13
CA GLN A 177 -6.42 0.85 -10.75
C GLN A 177 -7.46 -0.17 -10.28
N GLN A 178 -7.07 -1.45 -10.12
CA GLN A 178 -7.92 -2.50 -9.54
C GLN A 178 -8.42 -2.12 -8.14
N LEU A 179 -7.56 -1.54 -7.30
CA LEU A 179 -7.95 -1.13 -5.94
C LEU A 179 -8.91 0.07 -5.92
N GLN A 180 -8.83 0.94 -6.94
CA GLN A 180 -9.66 2.14 -7.07
C GLN A 180 -11.02 1.88 -7.72
N ALA A 181 -11.18 0.75 -8.40
CA ALA A 181 -12.44 0.37 -9.00
C ALA A 181 -13.50 0.18 -7.91
N PRO A 182 -14.74 0.70 -8.10
CA PRO A 182 -15.83 0.37 -7.20
C PRO A 182 -16.02 -1.16 -7.18
N PRO A 183 -16.42 -1.76 -6.05
CA PRO A 183 -16.69 -3.19 -6.00
C PRO A 183 -17.67 -3.53 -7.12
N THR A 184 -17.26 -4.37 -8.06
CA THR A 184 -18.12 -4.81 -9.15
C THR A 184 -19.22 -5.67 -8.55
N THR A 185 -20.33 -5.04 -8.18
CA THR A 185 -21.60 -5.74 -8.00
C THR A 185 -21.87 -6.41 -9.34
N GLY A 186 -21.74 -7.73 -9.39
CA GLY A 186 -22.00 -8.52 -10.58
C GLY A 186 -23.44 -8.35 -11.03
N VAL A 187 -23.68 -7.37 -11.90
CA VAL A 187 -24.82 -7.39 -12.82
C VAL A 187 -24.27 -8.02 -14.08
N SER A 188 -24.50 -9.33 -14.22
CA SER A 188 -24.37 -10.00 -15.51
C SER A 188 -25.47 -9.44 -16.42
N PRO A 189 -25.18 -8.81 -17.56
CA PRO A 189 -26.20 -8.51 -18.54
C PRO A 189 -26.64 -9.84 -19.16
N SER A 190 -27.79 -10.36 -18.70
CA SER A 190 -28.48 -11.44 -19.39
C SER A 190 -28.72 -10.99 -20.83
N ARG A 191 -28.13 -11.74 -21.77
CA ARG A 191 -28.38 -11.62 -23.19
C ARG A 191 -29.37 -12.70 -23.62
#